data_AF-A0A661I126-F1
#
_entry.id   AF-A0A661I126-F1
#
_cell.length_a   1.000
_cell.length_b   1.000
_cell.length_c   1.000
_cell.angle_alpha   90.00
_cell.angle_beta   90.00
_cell.angle_gamma   90.00
#
_symmetry.space_group_name_H-M   'P 1'
#
loop_
_entity.id
_entity.type
_entity.pdbx_description
1 polymer ?
#
loop_
_entity_poly.entity_id
_entity_poly.type
_entity_poly.pdbx_seq_one_letter_code
_entity_poly.pdbx_strand_id
1 'polypeptide(L)'
;MIRTMTQLIETASKADILSAVEAALNNTNESPFWAKRVIPYSDAILSVLIPLRDQNLLFNPEGEAREKLDKELILRWCDLLSLKTLAFTLQKSNQTGTLERTKIDAEDAKRYESIDLEQLATYLSNNSIHLENEAEDFPIANYNLHVGVTNVITQLL
;
A
#
# COMPACT_ATOMS: atom_id res chain seq x y z
N MET A 1 26.19 7.44 6.73
CA MET A 1 25.93 6.62 5.52
C MET A 1 24.55 7.02 5.03
N ILE A 2 24.43 7.59 3.83
CA ILE A 2 23.12 7.98 3.26
C ILE A 2 22.43 6.67 2.84
N ARG A 3 21.29 6.34 3.45
CA ARG A 3 20.48 5.19 3.01
C ARG A 3 19.79 5.53 1.70
N THR A 4 19.81 4.64 0.72
CA THR A 4 19.02 4.79 -0.50
C THR A 4 17.54 4.52 -0.21
N MET A 5 16.63 5.04 -1.04
CA MET A 5 15.18 4.79 -0.89
C MET A 5 14.86 3.29 -0.81
N THR A 6 15.54 2.47 -1.62
CA THR A 6 15.44 1.00 -1.60
C THR A 6 15.78 0.41 -0.23
N GLN A 7 16.85 0.89 0.41
CA GLN A 7 17.27 0.42 1.74
C GLN A 7 16.29 0.86 2.83
N LEU A 8 15.65 2.03 2.67
CA LEU A 8 14.63 2.51 3.60
C LEU A 8 13.37 1.65 3.52
N ILE A 9 12.89 1.34 2.32
CA ILE A 9 11.68 0.53 2.14
C ILE A 9 11.80 -0.85 2.81
N GLU A 10 12.96 -1.50 2.66
CA GLU A 10 13.18 -2.85 3.18
C GLU A 10 13.19 -2.92 4.71
N THR A 11 13.65 -1.87 5.41
CA THR A 11 13.99 -1.98 6.86
C THR A 11 13.53 -0.83 7.74
N ALA A 12 13.18 0.33 7.17
CA ALA A 12 12.87 1.51 7.95
C ALA A 12 11.41 1.52 8.43
N SER A 13 11.12 2.42 9.37
CA SER A 13 9.77 2.62 9.85
C SER A 13 8.91 3.31 8.78
N LYS A 14 7.59 3.20 8.91
CA LYS A 14 6.64 3.96 8.10
C LYS A 14 6.98 5.47 8.07
N ALA A 15 7.28 6.06 9.23
CA ALA A 15 7.57 7.49 9.36
C ALA A 15 8.84 7.90 8.61
N ASP A 16 9.89 7.06 8.65
CA ASP A 16 11.14 7.32 7.93
C ASP A 16 10.94 7.24 6.41
N ILE A 17 10.18 6.24 5.94
CA ILE A 17 9.88 6.09 4.51
C ILE A 17 9.02 7.26 4.03
N LEU A 18 7.99 7.65 4.79
CA LEU A 18 7.13 8.78 4.44
C LEU A 18 7.91 10.08 4.39
N SER A 19 8.79 10.33 5.36
CA SER A 19 9.68 11.50 5.38
C SER A 19 10.61 11.53 4.15
N ALA A 20 11.09 10.36 3.72
CA ALA A 20 11.92 10.24 2.52
C ALA A 20 11.12 10.52 1.24
N VAL A 21 9.87 10.06 1.15
CA VAL A 21 8.95 10.37 0.04
C VAL A 21 8.64 11.87 -0.01
N GLU A 22 8.34 12.49 1.12
CA GLU A 22 8.11 13.94 1.23
C GLU A 22 9.34 14.75 0.81
N ALA A 23 10.53 14.36 1.27
CA ALA A 23 11.77 15.00 0.86
C ALA A 23 12.03 14.83 -0.65
N ALA A 24 11.73 13.66 -1.22
CA ALA A 24 11.86 13.42 -2.65
C ALA A 24 10.89 14.30 -3.46
N LEU A 25 9.62 14.39 -3.06
CA LEU A 25 8.61 15.27 -3.66
C LEU A 25 8.99 16.75 -3.62
N ASN A 26 9.56 17.23 -2.51
CA ASN A 26 10.00 18.62 -2.38
C ASN A 26 11.21 18.95 -3.28
N ASN A 27 11.97 17.93 -3.70
CA ASN A 27 13.11 18.08 -4.60
C ASN A 27 12.73 17.92 -6.08
N THR A 28 11.53 17.41 -6.39
CA THR A 28 11.00 17.42 -7.75
C THR A 28 10.22 18.72 -7.97
N ASN A 29 10.26 19.30 -9.17
CA ASN A 29 9.41 20.44 -9.55
C ASN A 29 7.92 20.05 -9.66
N GLU A 30 7.50 18.99 -8.96
CA GLU A 30 6.14 18.54 -8.98
C GLU A 30 5.24 19.51 -8.22
N SER A 31 4.08 19.79 -8.80
CA SER A 31 3.14 20.74 -8.24
C SER A 31 2.73 20.33 -6.82
N PRO A 32 2.50 21.30 -5.89
CA PRO A 32 1.82 21.06 -4.61
C PRO A 32 0.52 20.26 -4.70
N PHE A 33 -0.06 20.18 -5.90
CA PHE A 33 -1.17 19.29 -6.24
C PHE A 33 -0.87 17.80 -6.05
N TRP A 34 0.32 17.32 -6.43
CA TRP A 34 0.70 15.90 -6.34
C TRP A 34 1.09 15.50 -4.94
N ALA A 35 1.82 16.36 -4.21
CA ALA A 35 2.16 16.12 -2.81
C ALA A 35 0.92 15.83 -1.95
N LYS A 36 -0.18 16.58 -2.16
CA LYS A 36 -1.48 16.38 -1.48
C LYS A 36 -2.17 15.04 -1.78
N ARG A 37 -1.65 14.22 -2.70
CA ARG A 37 -2.22 12.91 -3.09
C ARG A 37 -1.24 11.77 -2.86
N VAL A 38 0.02 11.99 -3.20
CA VAL A 38 1.09 11.00 -3.04
C VAL A 38 1.37 10.76 -1.56
N ILE A 39 1.41 11.81 -0.73
CA ILE A 39 1.65 11.65 0.71
C ILE A 39 0.53 10.83 1.37
N PRO A 40 -0.79 11.15 1.19
CA PRO A 40 -1.86 10.30 1.72
C PRO A 40 -1.84 8.88 1.17
N TYR A 41 -1.50 8.68 -0.10
CA TYR A 41 -1.35 7.35 -0.66
C TYR A 41 -0.22 6.57 0.04
N SER A 42 0.97 7.16 0.14
CA SER A 42 2.14 6.54 0.75
C SER A 42 1.87 6.20 2.20
N ASP A 43 1.21 7.11 2.92
CA ASP A 43 0.77 6.88 4.30
C ASP A 43 -0.15 5.66 4.40
N ALA A 44 -1.17 5.58 3.55
CA ALA A 44 -2.15 4.50 3.50
C ALA A 44 -1.57 3.14 3.11
N ILE A 45 -0.73 3.07 2.07
CA ILE A 45 -0.16 1.78 1.64
C ILE A 45 0.88 1.27 2.65
N LEU A 46 1.68 2.17 3.22
CA LEU A 46 2.67 1.78 4.23
C LEU A 46 2.00 1.38 5.55
N SER A 47 0.79 1.88 5.85
CA SER A 47 0.05 1.46 7.05
C SER A 47 -0.27 -0.03 7.07
N VAL A 48 -0.33 -0.68 5.90
CA VAL A 48 -0.63 -2.11 5.77
C VAL A 48 0.59 -2.93 5.35
N LEU A 49 1.44 -2.44 4.45
CA LEU A 49 2.61 -3.19 4.00
C LEU A 49 3.69 -3.30 5.07
N ILE A 50 3.82 -2.32 5.96
CA ILE A 50 4.81 -2.37 7.05
C ILE A 50 4.44 -3.45 8.08
N PRO A 51 3.20 -3.50 8.62
CA PRO A 51 2.78 -4.63 9.46
C PRO A 51 2.92 -5.99 8.77
N LEU A 52 2.53 -6.12 7.50
CA LEU A 52 2.72 -7.38 6.76
C LEU A 52 4.20 -7.77 6.62
N ARG A 53 5.08 -6.79 6.36
CA ARG A 53 6.54 -7.00 6.35
C ARG A 53 7.03 -7.49 7.70
N ASP A 54 6.66 -6.81 8.78
CA ASP A 54 7.14 -7.10 10.11
C ASP A 54 6.63 -8.48 10.61
N GLN A 55 5.47 -8.92 10.10
CA GLN A 55 4.92 -10.27 10.30
C GLN A 55 5.51 -11.34 9.34
N ASN A 56 6.37 -10.98 8.38
CA ASN A 56 6.85 -11.84 7.30
C ASN A 56 5.73 -12.48 6.45
N LEU A 57 4.68 -11.70 6.20
CA LEU A 57 3.46 -12.10 5.48
C LEU A 57 3.20 -11.24 4.25
N LEU A 58 4.26 -10.71 3.63
CA LEU A 58 4.11 -9.95 2.39
C LEU A 58 3.68 -10.85 1.24
N PHE A 59 2.82 -10.30 0.39
CA PHE A 59 2.34 -10.95 -0.82
C PHE A 59 2.11 -9.93 -1.92
N ASN A 60 2.06 -10.40 -3.16
CA ASN A 60 1.75 -9.60 -4.34
C ASN A 60 0.24 -9.65 -4.69
N PRO A 61 -0.25 -8.88 -5.68
CA PRO A 61 -1.66 -8.91 -6.09
C PRO A 61 -2.19 -10.29 -6.52
N GLU A 62 -1.35 -11.21 -7.00
CA GLU A 62 -1.75 -12.60 -7.31
C GLU A 62 -1.79 -13.51 -6.06
N GLY A 63 -1.50 -12.96 -4.88
CA GLY A 63 -1.45 -13.68 -3.61
C GLY A 63 -0.14 -14.43 -3.37
N GLU A 64 0.87 -14.29 -4.21
CA GLU A 64 2.15 -14.99 -4.04
C GLU A 64 2.99 -14.33 -2.95
N ALA A 65 3.58 -15.15 -2.09
CA ALA A 65 4.45 -14.71 -1.01
C ALA A 65 5.65 -13.90 -1.56
N ARG A 66 6.07 -12.89 -0.79
CA ARG A 66 7.27 -12.09 -1.05
C ARG A 66 8.10 -12.02 0.21
N GLU A 67 9.41 -12.22 0.07
CA GLU A 67 10.32 -12.25 1.23
C GLU A 67 10.61 -10.84 1.78
N LYS A 68 10.50 -9.82 0.92
CA LYS A 68 10.88 -8.45 1.27
C LYS A 68 9.92 -7.43 0.69
N LEU A 69 9.79 -6.31 1.41
CA LEU A 69 9.14 -5.13 0.89
C LEU A 69 10.18 -4.38 0.05
N ASP A 70 9.95 -4.31 -1.25
CA ASP A 70 10.78 -3.56 -2.19
C ASP A 70 9.95 -2.58 -3.02
N LYS A 71 10.64 -1.77 -3.82
CA LYS A 71 9.99 -0.82 -4.75
C LYS A 71 8.99 -1.53 -5.65
N GLU A 72 9.36 -2.67 -6.22
CA GLU A 72 8.50 -3.40 -7.14
C GLU A 72 7.18 -3.73 -6.44
N LEU A 73 7.23 -4.33 -5.25
CA LEU A 73 6.03 -4.69 -4.51
C LEU A 73 5.13 -3.49 -4.20
N ILE A 74 5.70 -2.35 -3.77
CA ILE A 74 4.93 -1.12 -3.55
C ILE A 74 4.24 -0.68 -4.85
N LEU A 75 4.96 -0.69 -5.98
CA LEU A 75 4.40 -0.30 -7.27
C LEU A 75 3.29 -1.25 -7.76
N ARG A 76 3.41 -2.55 -7.46
CA ARG A 76 2.36 -3.52 -7.78
C ARG A 76 1.07 -3.24 -7.02
N TRP A 77 1.18 -2.74 -5.79
CA TRP A 77 0.04 -2.28 -5.01
C TRP A 77 -0.39 -0.85 -5.33
N CYS A 78 0.33 -0.09 -6.17
CA CYS A 78 -0.08 1.28 -6.52
C CYS A 78 -1.32 1.35 -7.40
N ASP A 79 -1.71 0.29 -8.11
CA ASP A 79 -2.95 0.33 -8.89
C ASP A 79 -4.19 0.35 -7.98
N LEU A 80 -5.18 1.17 -8.33
CA LEU A 80 -6.35 1.42 -7.47
C LEU A 80 -7.21 0.17 -7.25
N LEU A 81 -7.33 -0.69 -8.27
CA LEU A 81 -8.01 -1.98 -8.14
C LEU A 81 -7.21 -2.89 -7.21
N SER A 82 -5.87 -2.90 -7.35
CA SER A 82 -4.99 -3.67 -6.47
C SER A 82 -5.10 -3.21 -5.00
N LEU A 83 -5.14 -1.91 -4.72
CA LEU A 83 -5.39 -1.38 -3.36
C LEU A 83 -6.73 -1.81 -2.80
N LYS A 84 -7.78 -1.75 -3.62
CA LYS A 84 -9.12 -2.21 -3.24
C LYS A 84 -9.08 -3.69 -2.87
N THR A 85 -8.47 -4.53 -3.71
CA THR A 85 -8.33 -5.98 -3.45
C THR A 85 -7.52 -6.25 -2.18
N LEU A 86 -6.45 -5.48 -1.93
CA LEU A 86 -5.68 -5.57 -0.68
C LEU A 86 -6.56 -5.26 0.54
N ALA A 87 -7.33 -4.18 0.50
CA ALA A 87 -8.20 -3.78 1.60
C ALA A 87 -9.25 -4.85 1.93
N PHE A 88 -9.95 -5.41 0.93
CA PHE A 88 -10.91 -6.49 1.17
C PHE A 88 -10.25 -7.77 1.67
N THR A 89 -9.05 -8.07 1.16
CA THR A 89 -8.28 -9.24 1.63
C THR A 89 -7.91 -9.12 3.10
N LEU A 90 -7.38 -7.97 3.52
CA LEU A 90 -7.02 -7.73 4.92
C LEU A 90 -8.25 -7.59 5.81
N GLN A 91 -9.35 -7.01 5.32
CA GLN A 91 -10.61 -6.94 6.07
C GLN A 91 -11.14 -8.34 6.39
N LYS A 92 -11.12 -9.25 5.41
CA LYS A 92 -11.48 -10.66 5.64
C LYS A 92 -10.49 -11.34 6.60
N SER A 93 -9.20 -11.09 6.42
CA SER A 93 -8.14 -11.68 7.25
C SER A 93 -8.24 -11.23 8.72
N ASN A 94 -8.59 -9.97 8.97
CA ASN A 94 -8.87 -9.43 10.30
C ASN A 94 -10.07 -10.10 10.97
N GLN A 95 -11.09 -10.49 10.19
CA GLN A 95 -12.28 -11.17 10.71
C GLN A 95 -12.00 -12.64 11.05
N THR A 96 -11.19 -13.34 10.24
CA THR A 96 -10.87 -14.76 10.45
C THR A 96 -9.69 -14.97 11.39
N GLY A 97 -8.86 -13.95 11.61
CA GLY A 97 -7.61 -14.07 12.36
C GLY A 97 -6.53 -14.86 11.60
N THR A 98 -6.67 -14.99 10.28
CA THR A 98 -5.76 -15.74 9.40
C THR A 98 -5.59 -14.95 8.11
N LEU A 99 -4.42 -15.00 7.49
CA LEU A 99 -4.22 -14.35 6.19
C LEU A 99 -4.95 -15.14 5.10
N GLU A 100 -5.98 -14.52 4.53
CA GLU A 100 -6.87 -15.12 3.53
C GLU A 100 -6.50 -14.69 2.11
N ARG A 101 -7.00 -15.42 1.10
CA ARG A 101 -6.88 -15.06 -0.33
C ARG A 101 -5.43 -14.89 -0.82
N THR A 102 -4.48 -15.54 -0.15
CA THR A 102 -3.08 -15.63 -0.58
C THR A 102 -2.69 -17.08 -0.85
N LYS A 103 -1.53 -17.27 -1.47
CA LYS A 103 -0.86 -18.55 -1.68
C LYS A 103 0.20 -18.81 -0.60
N ILE A 104 0.21 -18.02 0.47
CA ILE A 104 1.08 -18.25 1.63
C ILE A 104 0.64 -19.56 2.31
N ASP A 105 1.61 -20.30 2.83
CA ASP A 105 1.33 -21.57 3.49
C ASP A 105 0.35 -21.40 4.66
N ALA A 106 -0.51 -22.40 4.87
CA ALA A 106 -1.56 -22.33 5.88
C ALA A 106 -1.00 -22.26 7.32
N GLU A 107 0.20 -22.77 7.58
CA GLU A 107 0.87 -22.64 8.88
C GLU A 107 1.36 -21.22 9.10
N ASP A 108 1.93 -20.59 8.06
CA ASP A 108 2.40 -19.21 8.12
C ASP A 108 1.23 -18.22 8.23
N ALA A 109 0.17 -18.43 7.44
CA ALA A 109 -1.02 -17.58 7.40
C ALA A 109 -1.78 -17.51 8.74
N LYS A 110 -1.67 -18.54 9.59
CA LYS A 110 -2.26 -18.55 10.95
C LYS A 110 -1.55 -17.64 11.93
N ARG A 111 -0.33 -17.19 11.63
CA ARG A 111 0.42 -16.23 12.45
C ARG A 111 0.01 -14.79 12.18
N TYR A 112 -0.95 -14.58 11.27
CA TYR A 112 -1.47 -13.26 10.95
C TYR A 112 -2.02 -12.56 12.20
N GLU A 113 -1.53 -11.35 12.44
CA GLU A 113 -2.08 -10.44 13.42
C GLU A 113 -2.86 -9.33 12.73
N SER A 114 -4.02 -8.99 13.28
CA SER A 114 -4.93 -8.01 12.68
C SER A 114 -4.23 -6.66 12.45
N ILE A 115 -4.43 -6.13 11.24
CA ILE A 115 -3.84 -4.88 10.79
C ILE A 115 -4.90 -3.78 10.84
N ASP A 116 -4.55 -2.62 11.37
CA ASP A 116 -5.42 -1.45 11.32
C ASP A 116 -5.57 -0.93 9.88
N LEU A 117 -6.81 -0.89 9.41
CA LEU A 117 -7.16 -0.49 8.04
C LEU A 117 -7.68 0.94 7.96
N GLU A 118 -7.75 1.71 9.05
CA GLU A 118 -8.36 3.05 9.07
C GLU A 118 -7.78 3.99 8.00
N GLN A 119 -6.45 4.03 7.88
CA GLN A 119 -5.76 4.89 6.92
C GLN A 119 -6.00 4.45 5.48
N LEU A 120 -5.96 3.14 5.20
CA LEU A 120 -6.25 2.59 3.89
C LEU A 120 -7.72 2.81 3.51
N ALA A 121 -8.65 2.57 4.42
CA ALA A 121 -10.08 2.78 4.21
C ALA A 121 -10.41 4.26 3.97
N THR A 122 -9.76 5.18 4.70
CA THR A 122 -9.91 6.63 4.52
C THR A 122 -9.41 7.06 3.14
N TYR A 123 -8.24 6.55 2.71
CA TYR A 123 -7.71 6.84 1.39
C TYR A 123 -8.63 6.32 0.27
N LEU A 124 -9.12 5.09 0.40
CA LEU A 124 -10.04 4.49 -0.57
C LEU A 124 -11.37 5.25 -0.64
N SER A 125 -11.94 5.61 0.52
CA SER A 125 -13.18 6.40 0.60
C SER A 125 -13.05 7.77 -0.08
N ASN A 126 -11.91 8.44 0.08
CA ASN A 126 -11.61 9.69 -0.62
C ASN A 126 -11.51 9.52 -2.15
N ASN A 127 -11.29 8.29 -2.64
CA ASN A 127 -11.33 7.93 -4.05
C ASN A 127 -12.65 7.25 -4.45
N SER A 128 -13.72 7.42 -3.65
CA SER A 128 -15.06 6.85 -3.85
C SER A 128 -15.06 5.32 -3.92
N ILE A 129 -14.22 4.67 -3.12
CA ILE A 129 -14.20 3.22 -2.93
C ILE A 129 -14.64 2.93 -1.50
N HIS A 130 -15.79 2.27 -1.38
CA HIS A 130 -16.37 1.89 -0.09
C HIS A 130 -16.10 0.41 0.19
N LEU A 131 -15.68 0.08 1.43
CA LEU A 131 -15.36 -1.29 1.85
C LEU A 131 -16.58 -2.09 2.32
N GLU A 132 -17.76 -1.74 1.80
CA GLU A 132 -19.04 -2.37 2.13
C GLU A 132 -19.45 -3.40 1.07
N ASN A 133 -19.14 -3.11 -0.20
CA ASN A 133 -19.47 -3.97 -1.33
C ASN A 133 -18.26 -4.14 -2.26
N GLU A 134 -17.66 -5.33 -2.27
CA GLU A 134 -16.51 -5.64 -3.12
C GLU A 134 -16.84 -5.54 -4.62
N ALA A 135 -18.10 -5.74 -5.02
CA ALA A 135 -18.53 -5.64 -6.42
C ALA A 135 -18.80 -4.21 -6.89
N GLU A 136 -18.77 -3.21 -6.00
CA GLU A 136 -18.99 -1.82 -6.36
C GLU A 136 -17.82 -1.28 -7.18
N ASP A 137 -18.11 -0.75 -8.36
CA ASP A 137 -17.09 -0.15 -9.22
C ASP A 137 -16.80 1.29 -8.79
N PHE A 138 -15.61 1.80 -9.11
CA PHE A 138 -15.22 3.17 -8.80
C PHE A 138 -15.31 4.08 -10.04
N PRO A 139 -15.55 5.39 -9.86
CA PRO A 139 -15.59 6.32 -10.98
C PRO A 139 -14.28 6.34 -11.78
N ILE A 140 -14.36 6.25 -13.12
CA ILE A 140 -13.20 6.31 -14.03
C ILE A 140 -12.36 7.56 -13.80
N ALA A 141 -12.99 8.68 -13.42
CA ALA A 141 -12.28 9.93 -13.10
C ALA A 141 -11.29 9.77 -11.93
N ASN A 142 -11.67 9.02 -10.89
CA ASN A 142 -10.81 8.75 -9.74
C ASN A 142 -9.69 7.78 -10.12
N TYR A 143 -9.99 6.78 -10.94
CA TYR A 143 -8.96 5.88 -11.47
C TYR A 143 -7.89 6.64 -12.27
N ASN A 144 -8.30 7.50 -13.20
CA ASN A 144 -7.37 8.29 -14.01
C ASN A 144 -6.52 9.24 -13.16
N LEU A 145 -7.10 9.82 -12.10
CA LEU A 145 -6.36 10.65 -11.16
C LEU A 145 -5.33 9.84 -10.38
N HIS A 146 -5.71 8.62 -9.97
CA HIS A 146 -4.83 7.69 -9.26
C HIS A 146 -3.69 7.17 -10.13
N VAL A 147 -3.92 6.96 -11.44
CA VAL A 147 -2.83 6.68 -12.40
C VAL A 147 -1.76 7.78 -12.36
N GLY A 148 -2.16 9.05 -12.18
CA GLY A 148 -1.23 10.15 -11.97
C GLY A 148 -0.39 10.01 -10.69
N VAL A 149 -1.00 9.55 -9.59
CA VAL A 149 -0.29 9.24 -8.34
C VAL A 149 0.73 8.12 -8.56
N THR A 150 0.35 7.04 -9.23
CA THR A 150 1.24 5.92 -9.58
C THR A 150 2.45 6.39 -10.41
N ASN A 151 2.24 7.28 -11.37
CA ASN A 151 3.33 7.81 -12.19
C ASN A 151 4.36 8.59 -11.37
N VAL A 152 3.88 9.46 -10.47
CA VAL A 152 4.76 10.22 -9.57
C VAL A 152 5.57 9.27 -8.69
N ILE A 153 4.91 8.30 -8.06
CA ILE A 153 5.59 7.36 -7.15
C ILE A 153 6.63 6.51 -7.87
N THR A 154 6.34 6.12 -9.11
CA THR A 154 7.29 5.38 -9.95
C THR A 154 8.58 6.17 -10.22
N GLN A 155 8.47 7.50 -10.30
CA GLN A 155 9.61 8.41 -10.48
C GLN A 155 10.38 8.69 -9.18
N LEU A 156 9.70 8.66 -8.03
CA LEU A 156 10.29 8.94 -6.72
C LEU A 156 11.04 7.75 -6.12
N LEU A 157 10.49 6.54 -6.26
CA LEU A 157 11.09 5.30 -5.75
C LEU A 157 12.17 4.80 -6.68
#